data_AF-A0A7Z6UWX3-F1
#
_entry.id   AF-A0A7Z6UWX3-F1
#
_cell.length_a   1.000
_cell.length_b   1.000
_cell.length_c   1.000
_cell.angle_alpha   90.00
_cell.angle_beta   90.00
_cell.angle_gamma   90.00
#
_symmetry.space_group_name_H-M   'P 1'
#
loop_
_entity.id
_entity.type
_entity.pdbx_description
1 polymer ?
#
loop_
_entity_poly.entity_id
_entity_poly.type
_entity_poly.pdbx_seq_one_letter_code
_entity_poly.pdbx_strand_id
1 'polypeptide(L)' 'MPTSLIFSAVPFEGLQMREIILRISVITSGAQAVLKLRRVGEDVQREEIAQEFKSVLEAKVGDAAQLALGSFSA' A
#
# COMPACT_ATOMS: atom_id res chain seq x y z
N MET A 1 -25.40 5.13 -3.74
CA MET A 1 -24.29 4.91 -4.71
C MET A 1 -23.08 4.39 -3.94
N PRO A 2 -22.31 3.42 -4.48
CA PRO A 2 -21.08 2.97 -3.84
C PRO A 2 -20.07 4.12 -3.75
N THR A 3 -19.42 4.26 -2.60
CA THR A 3 -18.50 5.38 -2.28
C THR A 3 -17.02 4.98 -2.41
N SER A 4 -16.75 3.69 -2.63
CA SER A 4 -15.41 3.12 -2.67
C SER A 4 -15.32 1.90 -3.58
N LEU A 5 -14.13 1.70 -4.16
CA LEU A 5 -13.68 0.44 -4.75
C LEU A 5 -12.65 -0.17 -3.79
N ILE A 6 -12.79 -1.46 -3.49
CA ILE A 6 -11.88 -2.19 -2.61
C ILE A 6 -11.22 -3.28 -3.44
N PHE A 7 -9.90 -3.26 -3.50
CA PHE A 7 -9.09 -4.30 -4.15
C PHE A 7 -8.36 -5.08 -3.08
N SER A 8 -8.42 -6.40 -3.15
CA SER A 8 -7.69 -7.29 -2.24
C SER A 8 -6.55 -7.94 -3.00
N ALA A 9 -5.32 -7.80 -2.49
CA ALA A 9 -4.14 -8.40 -3.09
C ALA A 9 -3.11 -8.80 -2.03
N VAL A 10 -2.36 -9.85 -2.30
CA VAL A 10 -1.18 -10.22 -1.50
C VAL A 10 0.04 -9.56 -2.15
N PRO A 11 0.69 -8.56 -1.51
CA PRO A 11 1.72 -7.75 -2.18
C PRO A 11 2.99 -8.53 -2.55
N PHE A 12 3.35 -9.54 -1.73
CA PHE A 12 4.49 -10.41 -1.93
C PHE A 12 4.27 -11.74 -1.22
N GLU A 13 4.95 -12.79 -1.66
CA GLU A 13 4.83 -14.12 -1.05
C GLU A 13 5.27 -14.11 0.42
N GLY A 14 4.38 -14.56 1.30
CA GLY A 14 4.59 -14.57 2.75
C GLY A 14 4.11 -13.30 3.46
N LEU A 15 3.59 -12.31 2.72
CA LEU A 15 2.90 -11.16 3.31
C LEU A 15 1.40 -11.44 3.43
N GLN A 16 0.76 -10.70 4.31
CA GLN A 16 -0.68 -10.71 4.51
C GLN A 16 -1.41 -10.09 3.32
N MET A 17 -2.64 -10.57 3.09
CA MET A 17 -3.55 -9.94 2.14
C MET A 17 -3.85 -8.50 2.59
N ARG A 18 -3.79 -7.56 1.65
CA ARG A 18 -4.02 -6.14 1.88
C ARG A 18 -5.23 -5.67 1.10
N GLU A 19 -6.00 -4.79 1.73
CA GLU A 19 -7.08 -4.04 1.08
C GLU A 19 -6.60 -2.66 0.63
N ILE A 20 -6.67 -2.43 -0.67
CA ILE A 20 -6.41 -1.13 -1.29
C ILE A 20 -7.76 -0.46 -1.54
N ILE A 21 -8.06 0.56 -0.74
CA ILE A 21 -9.33 1.28 -0.81
C ILE A 21 -9.16 2.53 -1.68
N LEU A 22 -9.95 2.62 -2.75
CA LEU A 22 -10.07 3.82 -3.58
C LEU A 22 -11.40 4.49 -3.30
N ARG A 23 -11.39 5.71 -2.77
CA ARG A 23 -12.63 6.52 -2.67
C ARG A 23 -12.95 7.14 -4.01
N ILE A 24 -14.23 7.06 -4.37
CA ILE A 24 -14.77 7.66 -5.58
C ILE A 24 -15.23 9.08 -5.24
N SER A 25 -14.72 10.07 -5.97
CA SER A 25 -15.13 11.48 -5.88
C SER A 25 -15.77 11.88 -7.21
N VAL A 26 -16.91 12.58 -7.15
CA VAL A 26 -17.55 13.14 -8.34
C VAL A 26 -17.28 14.65 -8.36
N ILE A 27 -16.70 15.14 -9.45
CA ILE A 27 -16.44 16.57 -9.68
C ILE A 27 -17.39 17.04 -10.76
N THR A 28 -18.27 17.99 -10.44
CA THR A 28 -19.30 18.53 -11.35
C THR A 28 -19.14 20.02 -11.62
N SER A 29 -18.00 20.62 -11.25
CA SER A 29 -17.74 22.05 -11.43
C SER A 29 -17.36 22.45 -12.86
N GLY A 30 -17.18 21.49 -13.77
CA GLY A 30 -16.86 21.72 -15.18
C GLY A 30 -18.01 21.38 -16.13
N ALA A 31 -17.75 21.47 -17.44
CA ALA A 31 -18.75 21.18 -18.48
C ALA A 31 -19.24 19.72 -18.50
N GLN A 32 -18.49 18.80 -17.90
CA GLN A 32 -18.82 17.38 -17.77
C GLN A 32 -18.48 16.88 -16.37
N ALA A 33 -19.27 15.92 -15.86
CA ALA A 33 -18.99 15.26 -14.60
C ALA A 33 -17.78 14.33 -14.72
N VAL A 34 -16.83 14.44 -13.79
CA VAL A 34 -15.61 13.64 -13.76
C VAL A 34 -15.60 12.76 -12.51
N LEU A 35 -15.28 11.48 -12.69
CA LEU A 35 -15.00 10.55 -11.59
C LEU A 35 -13.50 10.57 -11.29
N LYS A 36 -13.15 10.85 -10.03
CA LYS A 36 -11.77 10.82 -9.54
C LYS A 36 -11.63 9.75 -8.46
N LEU A 37 -10.62 8.90 -8.61
CA LEU A 37 -10.26 7.90 -7.61
C LEU A 37 -9.15 8.44 -6.71
N ARG A 38 -9.25 8.17 -5.41
CA ARG A 38 -8.22 8.56 -4.44
C ARG A 38 -7.88 7.37 -3.54
N ARG A 39 -6.60 6.98 -3.49
CA ARG A 39 -6.10 6.00 -2.52
C ARG A 39 -6.26 6.53 -1.10
N VAL A 40 -6.73 5.67 -0.21
CA VAL A 40 -6.88 5.97 1.21
C VAL A 40 -5.66 5.45 1.96
N GLY A 41 -5.01 6.32 2.74
CA GLY A 41 -3.95 5.91 3.67
C GLY A 41 -2.72 5.29 3.01
N GLU A 42 -2.39 5.70 1.78
CA GLU A 42 -1.32 5.08 0.99
C GLU A 42 0.03 5.03 1.72
N ASP A 43 0.44 6.13 2.36
CA ASP A 43 1.72 6.18 3.08
C ASP A 43 1.75 5.22 4.27
N VAL A 44 0.65 5.14 5.02
CA VAL A 44 0.50 4.23 6.18
C VAL A 44 0.55 2.78 5.70
N GLN A 45 -0.23 2.44 4.67
CA GLN A 45 -0.23 1.08 4.11
C GLN A 45 1.14 0.69 3.57
N ARG A 46 1.84 1.62 2.92
CA ARG A 46 3.18 1.39 2.39
C ARG A 46 4.18 1.10 3.50
N GLU A 47 4.14 1.87 4.59
CA GLU A 47 5.02 1.68 5.73
C GLU A 47 4.76 0.34 6.44
N GLU A 48 3.49 -0.03 6.66
CA GLU A 48 3.15 -1.33 7.24
C GLU A 48 3.66 -2.51 6.40
N ILE A 49 3.50 -2.43 5.07
CA ILE A 49 4.01 -3.44 4.14
C ILE A 49 5.54 -3.50 4.22
N ALA A 50 6.21 -2.36 4.33
CA ALA A 50 7.67 -2.27 4.42
C ALA A 50 8.20 -2.95 5.69
N GLN A 51 7.55 -2.71 6.83
CA GLN A 51 7.89 -3.33 8.11
C GLN A 51 7.64 -4.85 8.09
N GLU A 52 6.49 -5.28 7.57
CA GLU A 52 6.16 -6.69 7.42
C GLU A 52 7.17 -7.40 6.51
N PHE A 53 7.50 -6.79 5.38
CA PHE A 53 8.51 -7.32 4.46
C PHE A 53 9.87 -7.45 5.13
N LYS A 54 10.26 -6.50 5.99
CA LYS A 54 11.48 -6.60 6.82
C LYS A 54 11.48 -7.88 7.63
N SER A 55 10.41 -8.12 8.38
CA SER A 55 10.29 -9.28 9.26
C SER A 55 10.32 -10.59 8.50
N VAL A 56 9.67 -10.66 7.33
CA VAL A 56 9.72 -11.83 6.45
C VAL A 56 11.12 -12.07 5.91
N LEU A 57 11.83 -11.02 5.50
CA LEU A 57 13.22 -11.14 5.07
C LEU A 57 14.16 -11.54 6.21
N GLU A 58 14.02 -10.97 7.41
CA GLU A 58 14.83 -11.32 8.58
C GLU A 58 14.68 -12.80 8.94
N ALA A 59 13.44 -13.32 8.91
CA ALA A 59 13.19 -14.73 9.14
C ALA A 59 13.80 -15.64 8.05
N LYS A 60 13.84 -15.18 6.80
CA LYS A 60 14.39 -15.97 5.67
C LYS A 60 15.91 -15.91 5.56
N VAL A 61 16.51 -14.78 5.90
CA VAL A 61 17.95 -14.52 5.75
C VAL A 61 18.73 -14.90 7.02
N GLY A 62 18.11 -14.84 8.20
CA GLY A 62 18.76 -15.17 9.47
C GLY A 62 20.03 -14.33 9.71
N ASP A 63 21.09 -14.96 10.24
CA ASP A 63 22.36 -14.30 10.55
C ASP A 63 23.25 -14.03 9.31
N ALA A 64 22.80 -14.40 8.11
CA ALA A 64 23.63 -14.31 6.91
C ALA A 64 23.79 -12.85 6.40
N ALA A 65 22.91 -11.93 6.80
CA ALA A 65 23.05 -10.51 6.47
C ALA A 65 22.26 -9.61 7.44
N GLN A 66 22.81 -8.43 7.76
CA GLN A 66 22.05 -7.37 8.41
C GLN A 66 21.13 -6.69 7.40
N LEU A 67 19.83 -6.74 7.66
CA LEU A 67 18.81 -6.12 6.82
C LEU A 67 18.52 -4.69 7.30
N ALA A 68 18.74 -3.74 6.40
CA ALA A 68 18.42 -2.34 6.60
C ALA A 68 17.24 -1.95 5.72
N LEU A 69 16.22 -1.29 6.30
CA LEU A 69 15.03 -0.86 5.56
C LEU A 69 14.90 0.66 5.68
N GLY A 70 15.05 1.36 4.55
CA GLY A 70 15.05 2.83 4.50
C GLY A 70 16.08 3.39 3.51
N SER A 71 15.99 4.70 3.26
CA SER A 71 16.99 5.45 2.48
C SER A 71 18.15 5.85 3.38
N PHE A 72 19.31 5.22 3.20
CA PHE A 72 20.55 5.62 3.85
C PHE A 72 21.27 6.61 2.93
N SER A 73 21.26 7.89 3.28
CA SER A 73 22.27 8.81 2.75
C SER A 73 23.59 8.51 3.45
N ALA A 74 24.63 8.22 2.67
CA ALA A 74 26.00 8.01 3.14
C ALA A 74 26.58 9.24 3.83
#